data_AF-A0A3M1MT02-F1
#
_entry.id   AF-A0A3M1MT02-F1
#
_cell.length_a   1.000
_cell.length_b   1.000
_cell.length_c   1.000
_cell.angle_alpha   90.00
_cell.angle_beta   90.00
_cell.angle_gamma   90.00
#
_symmetry.space_group_name_H-M   'P 1'
#
loop_
_entity.id
_entity.type
_entity.pdbx_description
1 polymer ?
#
loop_
_entity_poly.entity_id
_entity_poly.type
_entity_poly.pdbx_seq_one_letter_code
_entity_poly.pdbx_strand_id
1 'polypeptide(L)'
;MSRLKKGITLALPLAGLALLLSQGHALAASPNPPDTFLGWGNREWIWLAAQLHLDLAAFIVGAPVFIVLSEFIGWRRKDPRFERLAHEMTHVTVMMYSLTALLGGFFVFLLIGLYPKPTEFLFNLFLPIWVFLYPVGFIIETVLMYLYNHTWDRWQNHRKELHIWIGGALFVVGTVIMFLQNSVASFMLTPIKDWQNA
;
A
#
# COMPACT_ATOMS: atom_id res chain seq x y z
N MET A 1 0.86 -37.83 26.92
CA MET A 1 0.62 -36.42 27.31
C MET A 1 1.35 -35.36 26.45
N SER A 2 2.35 -35.68 25.61
CA SER A 2 3.07 -34.65 24.81
C SER A 2 2.34 -34.18 23.54
N ARG A 3 1.53 -35.02 22.90
CA ARG A 3 0.76 -34.65 21.70
C ARG A 3 -0.41 -33.70 22.00
N LEU A 4 -1.04 -33.85 23.16
CA LEU A 4 -2.15 -33.00 23.61
C LEU A 4 -1.68 -31.57 23.91
N LYS A 5 -0.52 -31.41 24.55
CA LYS A 5 0.09 -30.10 24.81
C LYS A 5 0.47 -29.38 23.51
N LYS A 6 1.01 -30.11 22.52
CA LYS A 6 1.33 -29.55 21.18
C LYS A 6 0.09 -29.09 20.42
N GLY A 7 -1.01 -29.85 20.51
CA GLY A 7 -2.30 -29.46 19.91
C GLY A 7 -2.87 -28.18 20.52
N ILE A 8 -2.79 -28.05 21.84
CA ILE A 8 -3.27 -26.86 22.57
C ILE A 8 -2.40 -25.62 22.28
N THR A 9 -1.07 -25.78 22.17
CA THR A 9 -0.16 -24.67 21.83
C THR A 9 -0.29 -24.19 20.39
N LEU A 10 -0.76 -25.02 19.45
CA LEU A 10 -1.05 -24.62 18.08
C LEU A 10 -2.49 -24.10 17.90
N ALA A 11 -3.44 -24.66 18.65
CA ALA A 11 -4.85 -24.26 18.59
C ALA A 11 -5.08 -22.86 19.16
N LEU A 12 -4.31 -22.43 20.18
CA LEU A 12 -4.45 -21.10 20.78
C LEU A 12 -4.13 -19.93 19.81
N PRO A 13 -3.00 -19.92 19.07
CA PRO A 13 -2.73 -18.87 18.09
C PRO A 13 -3.66 -18.95 16.88
N LEU A 14 -4.10 -20.14 16.48
CA LEU A 14 -5.10 -20.31 15.41
C LEU A 14 -6.49 -19.82 15.82
N ALA A 15 -6.90 -20.08 17.06
CA ALA A 15 -8.15 -19.55 17.63
C ALA A 15 -8.04 -18.03 17.86
N GLY A 16 -6.86 -17.52 18.24
CA GLY A 16 -6.58 -16.10 18.35
C GLY A 16 -6.64 -15.40 16.98
N LEU A 17 -6.08 -16.01 15.94
CA LEU A 17 -6.17 -15.53 14.55
C LEU A 17 -7.61 -15.60 14.05
N ALA A 18 -8.35 -16.68 14.34
CA ALA A 18 -9.76 -16.82 13.99
C ALA A 18 -10.65 -15.80 14.74
N LEU A 19 -10.35 -15.47 16.00
CA LEU A 19 -11.03 -14.42 16.74
C LEU A 19 -10.67 -13.02 16.23
N LEU A 20 -9.40 -12.78 15.88
CA LEU A 20 -8.97 -11.52 15.26
C LEU A 20 -9.65 -11.29 13.90
N LEU A 21 -9.82 -12.36 13.11
CA LEU A 21 -10.58 -12.34 11.87
C LEU A 21 -12.08 -12.17 12.13
N SER A 22 -12.64 -12.75 13.21
CA SER A 22 -14.09 -12.67 13.49
C SER A 22 -14.55 -11.34 14.12
N GLN A 23 -13.70 -10.64 14.87
CA GLN A 23 -14.06 -9.36 15.51
C GLN A 23 -14.38 -8.23 14.49
N GLY A 24 -13.93 -8.36 13.24
CA GLY A 24 -14.32 -7.45 12.15
C GLY A 24 -15.77 -7.59 11.65
N HIS A 25 -16.45 -8.69 11.99
CA HIS A 25 -17.75 -9.06 11.40
C HIS A 25 -18.97 -8.49 12.16
N ALA A 26 -18.81 -8.00 13.39
CA ALA A 26 -19.97 -7.73 14.26
C ALA A 26 -20.55 -6.29 14.20
N LEU A 27 -19.87 -5.31 13.57
CA LEU A 27 -20.27 -3.89 13.72
C LEU A 27 -20.66 -3.14 12.44
N ALA A 28 -20.74 -3.77 11.27
CA ALA A 28 -21.14 -3.02 10.05
C ALA A 28 -21.88 -3.89 9.02
N ALA A 29 -23.02 -4.45 9.42
CA ALA A 29 -24.04 -4.92 8.49
C ALA A 29 -25.04 -3.77 8.21
N SER A 30 -25.16 -3.35 6.95
CA SER A 30 -26.11 -2.35 6.44
C SER A 30 -26.77 -2.91 5.17
N PRO A 31 -28.05 -2.58 4.88
CA PRO A 31 -28.96 -3.43 4.11
C PRO A 31 -28.82 -3.30 2.58
N ASN A 32 -27.72 -3.87 2.08
CA ASN A 32 -27.56 -4.66 0.84
C ASN A 32 -27.47 -3.97 -0.53
N PRO A 33 -26.42 -4.32 -1.30
CA PRO A 33 -26.53 -5.14 -2.53
C PRO A 33 -25.77 -6.48 -2.38
N PRO A 34 -25.99 -7.48 -3.26
CA PRO A 34 -26.12 -8.91 -2.92
C PRO A 34 -25.03 -9.45 -2.00
N ASP A 35 -25.47 -10.04 -0.90
CA ASP A 35 -24.73 -10.09 0.38
C ASP A 35 -23.59 -11.11 0.41
N THR A 36 -23.38 -11.86 -0.66
CA THR A 36 -22.32 -12.87 -0.74
C THR A 36 -21.84 -13.07 -2.18
N PHE A 37 -20.54 -12.84 -2.41
CA PHE A 37 -19.81 -13.29 -3.59
C PHE A 37 -18.87 -14.41 -3.15
N LEU A 38 -18.93 -15.59 -3.79
CA LEU A 38 -18.14 -16.77 -3.39
C LEU A 38 -18.28 -17.15 -1.89
N GLY A 39 -19.45 -16.91 -1.28
CA GLY A 39 -19.72 -17.23 0.13
C GLY A 39 -19.15 -16.23 1.15
N TRP A 40 -18.49 -15.17 0.71
CA TRP A 40 -18.02 -14.06 1.55
C TRP A 40 -18.83 -12.81 1.21
N GLY A 41 -19.15 -11.98 2.19
CA GLY A 41 -19.88 -10.75 1.93
C GLY A 41 -19.03 -9.69 1.23
N ASN A 42 -19.72 -8.72 0.62
CA ASN A 42 -19.07 -7.69 -0.17
C ASN A 42 -18.13 -6.81 0.67
N ARG A 43 -18.46 -6.63 1.95
CA ARG A 43 -17.64 -5.90 2.91
C ARG A 43 -16.36 -6.65 3.24
N GLU A 44 -16.42 -7.96 3.38
CA GLU A 44 -15.30 -8.84 3.70
C GLU A 44 -14.28 -8.86 2.56
N TRP A 45 -14.75 -8.96 1.30
CA TRP A 45 -13.89 -8.87 0.13
C TRP A 45 -13.16 -7.52 0.03
N ILE A 46 -13.89 -6.43 0.25
CA ILE A 46 -13.29 -5.09 0.27
C ILE A 46 -12.27 -4.97 1.39
N TRP A 47 -12.62 -5.41 2.60
CA TRP A 47 -11.72 -5.32 3.75
C TRP A 47 -10.44 -6.11 3.50
N LEU A 48 -10.53 -7.35 3.01
CA LEU A 48 -9.37 -8.19 2.71
C LEU A 48 -8.44 -7.52 1.68
N ALA A 49 -9.02 -7.06 0.56
CA ALA A 49 -8.25 -6.45 -0.51
C ALA A 49 -7.63 -5.10 -0.09
N ALA A 50 -8.41 -4.25 0.60
CA ALA A 50 -7.95 -2.98 1.11
C ALA A 50 -6.86 -3.15 2.17
N GLN A 51 -7.04 -4.06 3.12
CA GLN A 51 -6.07 -4.31 4.20
C GLN A 51 -4.73 -4.76 3.62
N LEU A 52 -4.73 -5.77 2.75
CA LEU A 52 -3.50 -6.27 2.15
C LEU A 52 -2.80 -5.22 1.28
N HIS A 53 -3.56 -4.43 0.53
CA HIS A 53 -3.02 -3.31 -0.25
C HIS A 53 -2.39 -2.23 0.64
N LEU A 54 -3.08 -1.82 1.72
CA LEU A 54 -2.61 -0.75 2.61
C LEU A 54 -1.36 -1.16 3.40
N ASP A 55 -1.28 -2.40 3.88
CA ASP A 55 -0.10 -2.89 4.61
C ASP A 55 1.16 -2.88 3.74
N LEU A 56 1.03 -3.27 2.47
CA LEU A 56 2.13 -3.23 1.51
C LEU A 56 2.42 -1.80 1.01
N ALA A 57 1.39 -0.97 0.85
CA ALA A 57 1.55 0.45 0.49
C ALA A 57 2.31 1.21 1.59
N ALA A 58 1.99 0.98 2.86
CA ALA A 58 2.73 1.55 3.98
C ALA A 58 4.22 1.16 3.96
N PHE A 59 4.51 -0.10 3.63
CA PHE A 59 5.88 -0.57 3.44
C PHE A 59 6.59 0.16 2.29
N ILE A 60 5.94 0.33 1.13
CA ILE A 60 6.53 1.00 -0.05
C ILE A 60 6.76 2.49 0.18
N VAL A 61 5.92 3.17 0.97
CA VAL A 61 6.15 4.58 1.29
C VAL A 61 7.28 4.72 2.32
N GLY A 62 7.38 3.79 3.28
CA GLY A 62 8.41 3.81 4.33
C GLY A 62 9.80 3.34 3.88
N ALA A 63 9.88 2.32 3.03
CA ALA A 63 11.13 1.70 2.60
C ALA A 63 12.11 2.67 1.90
N PRO A 64 11.68 3.58 0.99
CA PRO A 64 12.56 4.55 0.34
C PRO A 64 13.31 5.43 1.33
N VAL A 65 12.67 5.88 2.42
CA VAL A 65 13.35 6.67 3.45
C VAL A 65 14.49 5.88 4.07
N PHE A 66 14.20 4.63 4.45
CA PHE A 66 15.20 3.74 5.05
C PHE A 66 16.35 3.43 4.09
N ILE A 67 16.04 3.17 2.82
CA ILE A 67 17.01 2.90 1.76
C ILE A 67 17.93 4.11 1.56
N VAL A 68 17.36 5.32 1.39
CA VAL A 68 18.10 6.55 1.15
C VAL A 68 18.98 6.92 2.34
N LEU A 69 18.47 6.77 3.56
CA LEU A 69 19.26 7.00 4.78
C LEU A 69 20.42 6.01 4.88
N SER A 70 20.17 4.73 4.59
CA SER A 70 21.20 3.70 4.61
C SER A 70 22.27 3.96 3.54
N GLU A 71 21.86 4.34 2.33
CA GLU A 71 22.77 4.72 1.25
C GLU A 71 23.61 5.95 1.65
N PHE A 72 22.99 6.99 2.20
CA PHE A 72 23.67 8.20 2.63
C PHE A 72 24.70 7.92 3.73
N ILE A 73 24.36 7.08 4.72
CA ILE A 73 25.28 6.66 5.77
C ILE A 73 26.44 5.85 5.19
N GLY A 74 26.15 4.89 4.29
CA GLY A 74 27.16 4.09 3.59
C GLY A 74 28.14 4.97 2.82
N TRP A 75 27.64 5.95 2.08
CA TRP A 75 28.46 6.91 1.34
C TRP A 75 29.31 7.81 2.24
N ARG A 76 28.71 8.42 3.28
CA ARG A 76 29.41 9.32 4.21
C ARG A 76 30.47 8.60 5.04
N ARG A 77 30.19 7.39 5.51
CA ARG A 77 31.09 6.62 6.38
C ARG A 77 32.00 5.66 5.61
N LYS A 78 31.81 5.54 4.29
CA LYS A 78 32.48 4.55 3.43
C LYS A 78 32.35 3.12 3.96
N ASP A 79 31.18 2.79 4.51
CA ASP A 79 30.89 1.47 5.07
C ASP A 79 30.09 0.63 4.07
N PRO A 80 30.68 -0.42 3.47
CA PRO A 80 30.03 -1.23 2.45
C PRO A 80 28.82 -2.03 2.98
N ARG A 81 28.67 -2.18 4.31
CA ARG A 81 27.54 -2.91 4.90
C ARG A 81 26.22 -2.18 4.70
N PHE A 82 26.21 -0.87 4.94
CA PHE A 82 25.01 -0.04 4.75
C PHE A 82 24.63 0.10 3.27
N GLU A 83 25.64 0.16 2.41
CA GLU A 83 25.46 0.19 0.97
C GLU A 83 24.84 -1.12 0.44
N ARG A 84 25.35 -2.26 0.90
CA ARG A 84 24.76 -3.57 0.58
C ARG A 84 23.33 -3.70 1.10
N LEU A 85 23.08 -3.26 2.33
CA LEU A 85 21.74 -3.26 2.93
C LEU A 85 20.75 -2.42 2.11
N ALA A 86 21.14 -1.21 1.71
CA ALA A 86 20.31 -0.35 0.89
C ALA A 86 20.02 -0.97 -0.48
N HIS A 87 21.02 -1.63 -1.10
CA HIS A 87 20.85 -2.30 -2.38
C HIS A 87 19.88 -3.48 -2.30
N GLU A 88 20.09 -4.38 -1.33
CA GLU A 88 19.23 -5.56 -1.12
C GLU A 88 17.79 -5.13 -0.81
N MET A 89 17.62 -4.10 0.03
CA MET A 89 16.30 -3.55 0.36
C MET A 89 15.61 -2.90 -0.84
N THR A 90 16.36 -2.26 -1.74
CA THR A 90 15.82 -1.70 -2.98
C THR A 90 15.20 -2.79 -3.85
N HIS A 91 15.90 -3.91 -4.04
CA HIS A 91 15.38 -5.05 -4.79
C HIS A 91 14.09 -5.61 -4.19
N VAL A 92 14.03 -5.78 -2.87
CA VAL A 92 12.80 -6.21 -2.17
C VAL A 92 11.67 -5.21 -2.39
N THR A 93 11.97 -3.91 -2.31
CA THR A 93 10.98 -2.84 -2.49
C THR A 93 10.39 -2.85 -3.91
N VAL A 94 11.21 -3.03 -4.95
CA VAL A 94 10.73 -3.13 -6.34
C VAL A 94 9.81 -4.34 -6.55
N MET A 95 10.12 -5.48 -5.93
CA MET A 95 9.26 -6.67 -5.98
C MET A 95 7.92 -6.41 -5.29
N MET A 96 7.94 -5.83 -4.09
CA MET A 96 6.72 -5.51 -3.34
C MET A 96 5.89 -4.42 -4.03
N TYR A 97 6.53 -3.46 -4.71
CA TYR A 97 5.86 -2.42 -5.50
C TYR A 97 4.93 -3.02 -6.54
N SER A 98 5.43 -3.99 -7.30
CA SER A 98 4.64 -4.69 -8.32
C SER A 98 3.44 -5.41 -7.72
N LEU A 99 3.64 -6.11 -6.60
CA LEU A 99 2.55 -6.80 -5.89
C LEU A 99 1.48 -5.82 -5.38
N THR A 100 1.91 -4.68 -4.85
CA THR A 100 1.01 -3.66 -4.29
C THR A 100 0.20 -2.99 -5.38
N ALA A 101 0.80 -2.73 -6.55
CA ALA A 101 0.12 -2.20 -7.73
C ALA A 101 -0.98 -3.16 -8.21
N LEU A 102 -0.68 -4.48 -8.26
CA LEU A 102 -1.66 -5.50 -8.62
C LEU A 102 -2.83 -5.54 -7.62
N LEU A 103 -2.54 -5.51 -6.33
CA LEU A 103 -3.57 -5.51 -5.28
C LEU A 103 -4.39 -4.22 -5.26
N GLY A 104 -3.77 -3.07 -5.55
CA GLY A 104 -4.46 -1.79 -5.68
C GLY A 104 -5.40 -1.77 -6.87
N GLY A 105 -4.95 -2.25 -8.03
CA GLY A 105 -5.80 -2.43 -9.21
C GLY A 105 -6.96 -3.38 -8.92
N PHE A 106 -6.68 -4.53 -8.31
CA PHE A 106 -7.70 -5.49 -7.89
C PHE A 106 -8.72 -4.87 -6.92
N PHE A 107 -8.26 -4.08 -5.95
CA PHE A 107 -9.13 -3.36 -5.02
C PHE A 107 -10.08 -2.38 -5.73
N VAL A 108 -9.58 -1.62 -6.70
CA VAL A 108 -10.43 -0.71 -7.51
C VAL A 108 -11.48 -1.49 -8.31
N PHE A 109 -11.12 -2.63 -8.89
CA PHE A 109 -12.10 -3.48 -9.59
C PHE A 109 -13.19 -4.00 -8.65
N LEU A 110 -12.84 -4.38 -7.41
CA LEU A 110 -13.81 -4.79 -6.40
C LEU A 110 -14.74 -3.63 -6.00
N LEU A 111 -14.22 -2.41 -5.86
CA LEU A 111 -15.06 -1.23 -5.56
C LEU A 111 -16.08 -0.97 -6.66
N ILE A 112 -15.66 -0.98 -7.92
CA ILE A 112 -16.55 -0.77 -9.08
C ILE A 112 -17.61 -1.88 -9.15
N GLY A 113 -17.23 -3.14 -8.92
CA GLY A 113 -18.14 -4.29 -9.02
C GLY A 113 -19.11 -4.43 -7.85
N LEU A 114 -18.63 -4.26 -6.62
CA LEU A 114 -19.41 -4.53 -5.40
C LEU A 114 -20.12 -3.28 -4.85
N TYR A 115 -19.57 -2.08 -5.08
CA TYR A 115 -20.11 -0.80 -4.60
C TYR A 115 -20.10 0.26 -5.72
N PRO A 116 -20.90 0.08 -6.78
CA PRO A 116 -20.88 0.98 -7.94
C PRO A 116 -21.31 2.41 -7.61
N LYS A 117 -22.40 2.61 -6.84
CA LYS A 117 -22.92 3.95 -6.54
C LYS A 117 -21.94 4.82 -5.73
N PRO A 118 -21.39 4.35 -4.59
CA PRO A 118 -20.39 5.14 -3.86
C PRO A 118 -19.13 5.41 -4.68
N THR A 119 -18.72 4.44 -5.50
CA THR A 119 -17.55 4.58 -6.37
C THR A 119 -17.77 5.67 -7.41
N GLU A 120 -18.91 5.65 -8.11
CA GLU A 120 -19.27 6.68 -9.10
C GLU A 120 -19.31 8.08 -8.49
N PHE A 121 -19.93 8.22 -7.31
CA PHE A 121 -19.97 9.49 -6.59
C PHE A 121 -18.56 10.02 -6.27
N LEU A 122 -17.69 9.19 -5.70
CA LEU A 122 -16.32 9.58 -5.36
C LEU A 122 -15.50 9.92 -6.60
N PHE A 123 -15.65 9.15 -7.68
CA PHE A 123 -15.00 9.46 -8.96
C PHE A 123 -15.40 10.83 -9.48
N ASN A 124 -16.69 11.16 -9.49
CA ASN A 124 -17.18 12.45 -9.96
C ASN A 124 -16.70 13.63 -9.09
N LEU A 125 -16.70 13.46 -7.76
CA LEU A 125 -16.27 14.50 -6.83
C LEU A 125 -14.75 14.76 -6.90
N PHE A 126 -13.96 13.68 -7.00
CA PHE A 126 -12.50 13.74 -7.00
C PHE A 126 -11.89 13.53 -8.40
N LEU A 127 -12.63 13.86 -9.46
CA LEU A 127 -12.21 13.71 -10.86
C LEU A 127 -10.77 14.19 -11.13
N PRO A 128 -10.36 15.40 -10.69
CA PRO A 128 -8.98 15.87 -10.91
C PRO A 128 -7.92 14.99 -10.24
N ILE A 129 -8.24 14.44 -9.07
CA ILE A 129 -7.32 13.59 -8.31
C ILE A 129 -7.19 12.21 -8.98
N TRP A 130 -8.32 11.54 -9.25
CA TRP A 130 -8.34 10.16 -9.75
C TRP A 130 -7.91 10.04 -11.21
N VAL A 131 -8.19 11.03 -12.06
CA VAL A 131 -7.88 10.96 -13.51
C VAL A 131 -6.50 11.53 -13.85
N PHE A 132 -6.06 12.57 -13.14
CA PHE A 132 -4.83 13.28 -13.49
C PHE A 132 -3.74 13.10 -12.44
N LEU A 133 -3.94 13.59 -11.22
CA LEU A 133 -2.87 13.67 -10.22
C LEU A 133 -2.37 12.28 -9.79
N TYR A 134 -3.27 11.35 -9.49
CA TYR A 134 -2.92 10.02 -9.01
C TYR A 134 -2.22 9.17 -10.09
N PRO A 135 -2.75 9.01 -11.32
CA PRO A 135 -2.06 8.24 -12.36
C PRO A 135 -0.72 8.84 -12.76
N VAL A 136 -0.63 10.18 -12.88
CA VAL A 136 0.63 10.85 -13.21
C VAL A 136 1.65 10.67 -12.08
N GLY A 137 1.24 10.85 -10.82
CA GLY A 137 2.09 10.59 -9.67
C GLY A 137 2.63 9.16 -9.67
N PHE A 138 1.75 8.17 -9.88
CA PHE A 138 2.13 6.76 -9.93
C PHE A 138 3.11 6.43 -11.07
N ILE A 139 2.94 7.05 -12.25
CA ILE A 139 3.91 6.92 -13.35
C ILE A 139 5.26 7.51 -12.96
N ILE A 140 5.28 8.71 -12.38
CA ILE A 140 6.52 9.35 -11.92
C ILE A 140 7.21 8.49 -10.86
N GLU A 141 6.46 8.00 -9.88
CA GLU A 141 6.97 7.11 -8.83
C GLU A 141 7.59 5.84 -9.41
N THR A 142 6.89 5.20 -10.35
CA THR A 142 7.39 4.01 -11.06
C THR A 142 8.70 4.33 -11.79
N VAL A 143 8.74 5.42 -12.55
CA VAL A 143 9.94 5.84 -13.30
C VAL A 143 11.11 6.12 -12.35
N LEU A 144 10.88 6.86 -11.25
CA LEU A 144 11.93 7.15 -10.27
C LEU A 144 12.45 5.89 -9.59
N MET A 145 11.56 4.98 -9.18
CA MET A 145 11.93 3.72 -8.53
C MET A 145 12.76 2.83 -9.48
N TYR A 146 12.30 2.64 -10.71
CA TYR A 146 13.03 1.84 -11.69
C TYR A 146 14.34 2.48 -12.11
N LEU A 147 14.38 3.80 -12.23
CA LEU A 147 15.61 4.56 -12.50
C LEU A 147 16.60 4.36 -11.35
N TYR A 148 16.17 4.51 -10.09
CA TYR A 148 16.99 4.27 -8.91
C TYR A 148 17.57 2.85 -8.91
N ASN A 149 16.73 1.83 -9.08
CA ASN A 149 17.17 0.44 -9.09
C ASN A 149 18.17 0.13 -10.22
N HIS A 150 17.93 0.61 -11.45
CA HIS A 150 18.80 0.31 -12.60
C HIS A 150 20.07 1.16 -12.65
N THR A 151 20.09 2.32 -12.00
CA THR A 151 21.25 3.20 -11.99
C THR A 151 22.22 2.92 -10.85
N TRP A 152 21.85 2.02 -9.92
CA TRP A 152 22.64 1.63 -8.76
C TRP A 152 24.12 1.40 -9.13
N ASP A 153 24.44 0.35 -9.90
CA ASP A 153 25.83 0.00 -10.23
C ASP A 153 26.55 1.07 -11.07
N ARG A 154 25.81 1.79 -11.93
CA ARG A 154 26.39 2.76 -12.86
C ARG A 154 26.80 4.06 -12.17
N TRP A 155 26.10 4.46 -11.11
CA TRP A 155 26.27 5.76 -10.45
C TRP A 155 26.98 5.70 -9.10
N GLN A 156 27.36 4.51 -8.64
CA GLN A 156 28.17 4.25 -7.44
C GLN A 156 29.39 5.19 -7.26
N ASN A 157 30.09 5.55 -8.35
CA ASN A 157 31.31 6.36 -8.28
C ASN A 157 31.07 7.86 -8.52
N HIS A 158 30.69 8.25 -9.74
CA HIS A 158 30.73 9.66 -10.17
C HIS A 158 29.42 10.43 -9.95
N ARG A 159 28.30 9.74 -9.69
CA ARG A 159 26.95 10.35 -9.62
C ARG A 159 26.16 9.88 -8.40
N LYS A 160 26.86 9.54 -7.31
CA LYS A 160 26.26 9.01 -6.08
C LYS A 160 25.29 10.00 -5.43
N GLU A 161 25.63 11.28 -5.45
CA GLU A 161 24.75 12.35 -4.94
C GLU A 161 23.42 12.40 -5.72
N LEU A 162 23.47 12.31 -7.06
CA LEU A 162 22.27 12.25 -7.91
C LEU A 162 21.42 11.02 -7.61
N HIS A 163 22.04 9.88 -7.34
CA HIS A 163 21.34 8.66 -6.97
C HIS A 163 20.55 8.83 -5.65
N ILE A 164 21.20 9.38 -4.62
CA ILE A 164 20.57 9.72 -3.34
C ILE A 164 19.42 10.73 -3.53
N TRP A 165 19.61 11.75 -4.38
CA TRP A 165 18.56 12.73 -4.70
C TRP A 165 17.34 12.09 -5.36
N ILE A 166 17.53 11.10 -6.25
CA ILE A 166 16.42 10.37 -6.87
C ILE A 166 15.65 9.55 -5.85
N GLY A 167 16.36 8.89 -4.92
CA GLY A 167 15.69 8.18 -3.83
C GLY A 167 14.93 9.15 -2.91
N GLY A 168 15.47 10.33 -2.65
CA GLY A 168 14.76 11.40 -1.93
C GLY A 168 13.51 11.89 -2.68
N ALA A 169 13.62 12.09 -4.00
CA ALA A 169 12.49 12.45 -4.85
C ALA A 169 11.40 11.37 -4.87
N LEU A 170 11.80 10.09 -4.90
CA LEU A 170 10.90 8.95 -4.81
C LEU A 170 10.07 9.00 -3.51
N PHE A 171 10.72 9.27 -2.37
CA PHE A 171 10.01 9.45 -1.10
C PHE A 171 9.00 10.61 -1.12
N VAL A 172 9.39 11.75 -1.69
CA VAL A 172 8.49 12.92 -1.77
C VAL A 172 7.28 12.62 -2.65
N VAL A 173 7.50 12.00 -3.82
CA VAL A 173 6.41 11.63 -4.74
C VAL A 173 5.47 10.61 -4.08
N GLY A 174 6.00 9.54 -3.48
CA GLY A 174 5.19 8.55 -2.77
C GLY A 174 4.37 9.16 -1.62
N THR A 175 4.96 10.12 -0.89
CA THR A 175 4.26 10.88 0.16
C THR A 175 3.12 11.73 -0.42
N VAL A 176 3.33 12.41 -1.55
CA VAL A 176 2.27 13.20 -2.22
C VAL A 176 1.12 12.30 -2.67
N ILE A 177 1.41 11.13 -3.26
CA ILE A 177 0.38 10.16 -3.67
C ILE A 177 -0.41 9.67 -2.44
N MET A 178 0.29 9.37 -1.34
CA MET A 178 -0.36 9.00 -0.08
C MET A 178 -1.29 10.12 0.42
N PHE A 179 -0.86 11.37 0.40
CA PHE A 179 -1.70 12.51 0.81
C PHE A 179 -2.95 12.65 -0.07
N LEU A 180 -2.80 12.49 -1.39
CA LEU A 180 -3.92 12.55 -2.33
C LEU A 180 -4.96 11.47 -1.99
N GLN A 181 -4.53 10.23 -1.77
CA GLN A 181 -5.47 9.14 -1.48
C GLN A 181 -6.06 9.24 -0.06
N ASN A 182 -5.27 9.69 0.91
CA ASN A 182 -5.75 9.95 2.26
C ASN A 182 -6.80 11.06 2.30
N SER A 183 -6.76 12.03 1.38
CA SER A 183 -7.79 13.07 1.29
C SER A 183 -9.17 12.48 0.95
N VAL A 184 -9.21 11.51 0.03
CA VAL A 184 -10.43 10.78 -0.36
C VAL A 184 -10.95 9.94 0.81
N ALA A 185 -10.05 9.18 1.46
CA ALA A 185 -10.41 8.37 2.62
C ALA A 185 -10.92 9.23 3.80
N SER A 186 -10.30 10.40 4.03
CA SER A 186 -10.72 11.33 5.09
C SER A 186 -12.10 11.92 4.82
N PHE A 187 -12.41 12.22 3.56
CA PHE A 187 -13.74 12.66 3.15
C PHE A 187 -14.81 11.58 3.44
N MET A 188 -14.48 10.30 3.21
CA MET A 188 -15.40 9.19 3.53
C MET A 188 -15.70 9.07 5.03
N LEU A 189 -14.79 9.52 5.91
CA LEU A 189 -14.99 9.51 7.36
C LEU A 189 -15.80 10.73 7.86
N THR A 190 -15.80 11.84 7.13
CA THR A 190 -16.49 13.08 7.51
C THR A 190 -17.30 13.65 6.33
N PRO A 191 -18.31 12.92 5.85
CA PRO A 191 -19.08 13.33 4.68
C PRO A 191 -19.89 14.60 4.98
N ILE A 192 -19.99 15.47 3.96
CA ILE A 192 -20.86 16.64 3.99
C ILE A 192 -22.32 16.16 3.89
N LYS A 193 -23.25 16.91 4.50
CA LYS A 193 -24.65 16.53 4.74
C LYS A 193 -25.46 16.09 3.50
N ASP A 194 -24.98 16.36 2.28
CA ASP A 194 -25.64 16.02 1.02
C ASP A 194 -25.33 14.58 0.51
N TRP A 195 -24.48 13.80 1.19
CA TRP A 195 -24.11 12.44 0.78
C TRP A 195 -25.29 11.43 0.79
N GLN A 196 -26.37 11.72 1.51
CA GLN A 196 -27.52 10.81 1.61
C GLN A 196 -28.46 10.85 0.39
N ASN A 197 -28.31 11.83 -0.51
CA ASN A 197 -29.20 12.04 -1.65
C ASN A 197 -28.53 11.78 -3.01
N ALA A 198 -27.28 11.26 -3.03
CA ALA A 198 -26.53 10.92 -4.24
C ALA A 198 -26.56 9.40 -4.54
#